data_AF-A0A8X6PE59-F1
#
_entry.id   AF-A0A8X6PE59-F1
#
_cell.length_a   1.000
_cell.length_b   1.000
_cell.length_c   1.000
_cell.angle_alpha   90.00
_cell.angle_beta   90.00
_cell.angle_gamma   90.00
#
_symmetry.space_group_name_H-M   'P 1'
#
loop_
_entity.id
_entity.type
_entity.pdbx_description
1 polymer ?
#
loop_
_entity_poly.entity_id
_entity_poly.type
_entity_poly.pdbx_seq_one_letter_code
_entity_poly.pdbx_strand_id
1 'polypeptide(L)'
;MCVLLLDNAPAHPPGLEDDLLDEFKFIKIAYLPPNTTSTLQPMDQQVISNFKKLFTKHLFKRCFEVTENTNLTLREFWKNHYNIVISLKLIDIA
;
A
#
# COMPACT_ATOMS: atom_id res chain seq x y z
N MET A 1 -1.06 20.19 17.69
CA MET A 1 -1.86 20.42 16.47
C MET A 1 -1.27 19.53 15.37
N CYS A 2 -2.07 18.67 14.77
CA CYS A 2 -1.67 17.76 13.67
C CYS A 2 -2.47 18.11 12.41
N VAL A 3 -1.89 17.88 11.22
CA VAL A 3 -2.58 18.07 9.95
C VAL A 3 -2.71 16.72 9.24
N LEU A 4 -3.93 16.35 8.88
CA LEU A 4 -4.23 15.21 8.03
C LEU A 4 -4.36 15.70 6.59
N LEU A 5 -3.38 15.36 5.75
CA LEU A 5 -3.39 15.68 4.32
C LEU A 5 -4.07 14.55 3.54
N LEU A 6 -5.12 14.87 2.81
CA LEU A 6 -5.92 13.91 2.04
C LEU A 6 -5.88 14.21 0.54
N ASP A 7 -6.03 13.17 -0.27
CA ASP A 7 -6.30 13.30 -1.70
C ASP A 7 -7.80 13.58 -1.95
N ASN A 8 -8.17 13.87 -3.20
CA ASN A 8 -9.57 14.13 -3.56
C ASN A 8 -10.31 12.85 -4.01
N ALA A 9 -9.97 11.69 -3.44
CA ALA A 9 -10.60 10.44 -3.83
C ALA A 9 -12.11 10.45 -3.47
N PRO A 10 -13.00 10.02 -4.37
CA PRO A 10 -14.44 9.98 -4.10
C PRO A 10 -14.83 8.91 -3.06
N ALA A 11 -13.88 8.08 -2.62
CA ALA A 11 -14.08 7.07 -1.59
C ALA A 11 -14.10 7.65 -0.17
N HIS A 12 -13.70 8.91 0.01
CA HIS A 12 -13.77 9.58 1.32
C HIS A 12 -15.22 9.77 1.77
N PRO A 13 -15.56 9.49 3.03
CA PRO A 13 -16.93 9.66 3.53
C PRO A 13 -17.42 11.11 3.39
N PRO A 14 -18.69 11.33 3.01
CA PRO A 14 -19.29 12.65 3.10
C PRO A 14 -19.39 13.05 4.58
N GLY A 15 -18.83 14.21 4.96
CA GLY A 15 -18.83 14.66 6.35
C GLY A 15 -17.64 14.19 7.20
N LEU A 16 -16.60 13.61 6.57
CA LEU A 16 -15.37 13.16 7.27
C LEU A 16 -14.79 14.21 8.23
N GLU A 17 -14.89 15.50 7.89
CA GLU A 17 -14.41 16.58 8.74
C GLU A 17 -15.26 16.77 9.99
N ASP A 18 -16.58 16.72 9.88
CA ASP A 18 -17.49 16.84 11.02
C ASP A 18 -17.30 15.65 11.98
N ASP A 19 -17.24 14.43 11.42
CA ASP A 19 -17.05 13.20 12.20
C ASP A 19 -15.72 13.18 12.96
N LEU A 20 -14.62 13.58 12.31
CA LEU A 20 -13.29 13.58 12.93
C LEU A 20 -13.11 14.72 13.94
N LEU A 21 -13.70 15.89 13.70
CA LEU A 21 -13.51 17.04 14.58
C LEU A 21 -14.30 16.94 15.89
N ASP A 22 -15.40 16.17 15.92
CA ASP A 22 -16.14 15.90 17.15
C ASP A 22 -15.29 15.14 18.18
N GLU A 23 -14.53 14.13 17.74
CA GLU A 23 -13.68 13.30 18.59
C GLU A 23 -12.24 13.85 18.71
N PHE A 24 -11.69 14.44 17.64
CA PHE A 24 -10.27 14.81 17.52
C PHE A 24 -10.03 16.27 17.13
N LYS A 25 -10.47 17.21 17.99
CA LYS A 25 -10.33 18.68 17.80
C LYS A 25 -8.91 19.20 17.54
N PHE A 26 -7.87 18.41 17.79
CA PHE A 26 -6.46 18.79 17.56
C PHE A 26 -5.97 18.49 16.13
N ILE A 27 -6.76 17.76 15.35
CA ILE A 27 -6.49 17.42 13.95
C ILE A 27 -7.14 18.49 13.06
N LYS A 28 -6.40 18.95 12.05
CA LYS A 28 -6.92 19.77 10.96
C LYS A 28 -6.85 18.97 9.67
N ILE A 29 -7.93 18.95 8.90
CA ILE A 29 -7.94 18.28 7.60
C ILE A 29 -7.57 19.30 6.53
N ALA A 30 -6.72 18.87 5.59
CA ALA A 30 -6.37 19.66 4.42
C ALA A 30 -6.35 18.76 3.19
N TYR A 31 -6.99 19.22 2.12
CA TYR A 31 -7.03 18.49 0.85
C TYR A 31 -5.93 18.98 -0.07
N LEU A 32 -5.32 18.04 -0.79
CA LEU A 32 -4.39 18.36 -1.86
C LEU A 32 -5.16 18.97 -3.05
N PRO A 33 -4.51 19.73 -3.94
CA PRO A 33 -5.16 20.23 -5.15
C PRO A 33 -5.78 19.12 -6.02
N PRO A 34 -6.81 19.42 -6.83
CA PRO A 34 -7.29 18.51 -7.85
C PRO A 34 -6.18 18.16 -8.84
N ASN A 35 -6.11 16.91 -9.30
CA ASN A 35 -5.10 16.43 -10.26
C ASN A 35 -3.65 16.65 -9.83
N THR A 36 -3.38 16.66 -8.52
CA THR A 36 -1.99 16.75 -8.08
C THR A 36 -1.26 15.48 -8.50
N THR A 37 -0.41 15.60 -9.51
CA THR A 37 0.56 14.60 -9.91
C THR A 37 1.42 14.19 -8.70
N SER A 38 2.09 13.04 -8.81
CA SER A 38 2.93 12.43 -7.78
C SER A 38 3.86 13.38 -7.02
N THR A 39 4.16 14.56 -7.54
CA THR A 39 5.00 15.61 -6.95
C THR A 39 4.62 16.04 -5.54
N LEU A 40 3.35 16.07 -5.12
CA LEU A 40 3.00 16.51 -3.75
C LEU A 40 2.50 15.38 -2.84
N GLN A 41 2.04 14.28 -3.42
CA GLN A 41 1.54 13.11 -2.70
C GLN A 41 2.72 12.25 -2.23
N PRO A 42 3.07 12.22 -0.93
CA PRO A 42 4.24 11.45 -0.48
C PRO A 42 4.11 9.95 -0.79
N MET A 43 2.87 9.45 -0.79
CA MET A 43 2.52 8.09 -1.20
C MET A 43 3.00 7.79 -2.62
N ASP A 44 2.70 8.68 -3.56
CA ASP A 44 3.04 8.53 -4.98
C ASP A 44 4.50 8.88 -5.30
N GLN A 45 5.15 9.73 -4.49
CA GLN A 45 6.55 10.08 -4.72
C GLN A 45 7.47 8.88 -4.58
N GLN A 46 7.39 8.16 -3.45
CA GLN A 46 8.37 7.11 -3.14
C GLN A 46 7.81 6.00 -2.26
N VAL A 47 6.82 6.26 -1.39
CA VAL A 47 6.36 5.24 -0.43
C VAL A 47 5.81 4.02 -1.17
N ILE A 48 4.92 4.21 -2.15
CA ILE A 48 4.37 3.11 -2.95
C ILE A 48 5.46 2.40 -3.75
N SER A 49 6.39 3.16 -4.35
CA SER A 49 7.49 2.59 -5.15
C SER A 49 8.42 1.72 -4.30
N ASN A 50 8.83 2.22 -3.13
CA ASN A 50 9.69 1.52 -2.19
C ASN A 50 9.01 0.28 -1.62
N PHE A 51 7.73 0.39 -1.25
CA PHE A 51 6.92 -0.75 -0.81
C PHE A 51 6.86 -1.84 -1.89
N LYS A 52 6.50 -1.48 -3.13
CA LYS A 52 6.47 -2.42 -4.26
C LYS A 52 7.83 -3.08 -4.47
N LYS A 53 8.92 -2.31 -4.44
CA LYS A 53 10.29 -2.83 -4.60
C LYS A 53 10.64 -3.86 -3.53
N LEU A 54 10.37 -3.56 -2.25
CA LEU A 54 10.64 -4.47 -1.14
C LEU A 54 9.75 -5.70 -1.19
N PHE A 55 8.45 -5.53 -1.42
CA PHE A 55 7.51 -6.65 -1.56
C PHE A 55 7.90 -7.58 -2.71
N THR A 56 8.20 -7.02 -3.89
CA THR A 56 8.63 -7.78 -5.07
C THR A 56 9.93 -8.56 -4.79
N LYS A 57 10.90 -7.96 -4.09
CA LYS A 57 12.13 -8.65 -3.69
C LYS A 57 11.82 -9.89 -2.83
N HIS A 58 10.99 -9.74 -1.80
CA HIS A 58 10.63 -10.86 -0.91
C HIS A 58 9.77 -11.92 -1.63
N LEU A 59 8.86 -11.49 -2.51
CA LEU A 59 8.06 -12.39 -3.33
C LEU A 59 8.94 -13.26 -4.24
N PHE A 60 9.90 -12.66 -4.94
CA PHE A 60 10.82 -13.42 -5.80
C PHE A 60 11.69 -14.37 -4.98
N LYS A 61 12.22 -13.93 -3.84
CA LYS A 61 12.95 -14.82 -2.93
C LYS A 61 12.11 -16.05 -2.56
N ARG A 62 10.85 -15.84 -2.15
CA ARG A 62 9.94 -16.93 -1.80
C ARG A 62 9.62 -17.83 -2.99
N CYS A 63 9.48 -17.24 -4.17
CA CYS A 63 9.26 -17.99 -5.40
C CYS A 63 10.44 -18.92 -5.68
N PHE A 64 11.67 -18.40 -5.65
CA PHE A 64 12.88 -19.18 -5.86
C PHE A 64 13.05 -20.30 -4.82
N GLU A 65 12.80 -20.03 -3.54
CA GLU A 65 12.82 -21.07 -2.48
C GLU A 65 11.89 -22.25 -2.79
N VAL A 66 10.74 -21.98 -3.40
CA VAL A 66 9.76 -23.03 -3.76
C VAL A 66 10.14 -23.71 -5.07
N THR A 67 10.67 -22.99 -6.06
CA THR A 67 10.97 -23.53 -7.39
C THR A 67 12.35 -24.19 -7.51
N GLU A 68 13.34 -23.79 -6.70
CA GLU A 68 14.75 -24.23 -6.84
C GLU A 68 14.93 -25.75 -6.73
N ASN A 69 14.13 -26.41 -5.89
CA ASN A 69 14.18 -27.86 -5.68
C ASN A 69 12.91 -28.56 -6.17
N THR A 70 12.16 -27.92 -7.07
CA THR A 70 10.94 -28.50 -7.65
C THR A 70 10.93 -28.32 -9.17
N ASN A 71 10.08 -29.07 -9.87
CA ASN A 71 9.85 -28.87 -11.31
C ASN A 71 8.80 -27.79 -11.60
N LEU A 72 8.51 -26.91 -10.62
CA LEU A 72 7.48 -25.91 -10.73
C LEU A 72 7.97 -24.73 -11.57
N THR A 73 7.17 -24.35 -12.55
CA THR A 73 7.34 -23.09 -13.28
C THR A 73 6.87 -21.89 -12.46
N LEU A 74 7.32 -20.69 -12.81
CA LEU A 74 6.81 -19.43 -12.23
C LEU A 74 5.28 -19.31 -12.34
N ARG A 75 4.72 -19.80 -13.46
CA ARG A 75 3.28 -19.81 -13.70
C ARG A 75 2.55 -20.71 -12.70
N GLU A 76 3.09 -21.89 -12.42
CA GLU A 76 2.52 -22.83 -11.46
C GLU A 76 2.68 -22.33 -10.03
N PHE A 77 3.80 -21.69 -9.70
CA PHE A 77 3.94 -20.98 -8.42
C PHE A 77 2.82 -19.95 -8.25
N TRP A 78 2.63 -19.06 -9.23
CA TRP A 78 1.61 -18.02 -9.13
C TRP A 78 0.19 -18.59 -9.05
N LYS A 79 -0.10 -19.65 -9.82
CA LYS A 79 -1.45 -20.23 -9.87
C LYS A 79 -1.79 -21.08 -8.64
N ASN A 80 -0.84 -21.88 -8.16
CA ASN A 80 -1.12 -22.94 -7.19
C ASN A 80 -0.51 -22.68 -5.82
N HIS A 81 0.53 -21.83 -5.72
CA HIS A 81 1.24 -21.59 -4.47
C HIS A 81 1.06 -20.18 -3.93
N TYR A 82 0.82 -19.18 -4.78
CA TYR A 82 0.59 -17.80 -4.33
C TYR A 82 -0.87 -17.57 -3.91
N ASN A 83 -1.06 -16.95 -2.75
CA ASN A 83 -2.36 -16.55 -2.22
C ASN A 83 -2.21 -15.35 -1.27
N ILE A 84 -3.34 -14.83 -0.78
CA ILE A 84 -3.36 -13.66 0.11
C ILE A 84 -2.60 -13.90 1.43
N VAL A 85 -2.60 -15.11 1.97
CA VAL A 85 -1.88 -15.42 3.21
C VAL A 85 -0.37 -15.30 3.01
N ILE A 86 0.16 -15.72 1.86
CA ILE A 86 1.56 -15.49 1.53
C ILE A 86 1.84 -13.99 1.38
N SER A 87 0.93 -13.25 0.75
CA SER A 87 1.07 -11.80 0.59
C SER A 87 1.20 -11.11 1.95
N LEU A 88 0.34 -11.45 2.91
CA LEU A 88 0.39 -10.91 4.27
C LEU A 88 1.71 -11.25 4.97
N LYS A 89 2.17 -12.51 4.88
CA LYS A 89 3.47 -12.91 5.44
C LYS A 89 4.64 -12.15 4.83
N LEU A 90 4.59 -11.83 3.53
CA LEU A 90 5.64 -11.05 2.86
C LEU A 90 5.62 -9.59 3.31
N ILE A 91 4.45 -9.05 3.66
CA ILE A 91 4.31 -7.70 4.22
C ILE A 91 4.86 -7.64 5.64
N ASP A 92 4.59 -8.65 6.49
CA ASP A 92 5.11 -8.71 7.87
C ASP A 92 6.65 -8.78 7.95
N ILE A 93 7.31 -9.18 6.85
CA ILE A 93 8.77 -9.28 6.76
C ILE A 93 9.40 -7.98 6.24
N ALA A 94 8.63 -7.14 5.54
CA ALA A 94 9.11 -5.94 4.85
C ALA A 94 9.22 -4.72 5.78
#